data_AF-A0A943EPW8-F1
#
_entry.id   AF-A0A943EPW8-F1
#
_cell.length_a   1.000
_cell.length_b   1.000
_cell.length_c   1.000
_cell.angle_alpha   90.00
_cell.angle_beta   90.00
_cell.angle_gamma   90.00
#
_symmetry.space_group_name_H-M   'P 1'
#
loop_
_entity.id
_entity.type
_entity.pdbx_description
1 polymer ?
#
loop_
_entity_poly.entity_id
_entity_poly.type
_entity_poly.pdbx_seq_one_letter_code
_entity_poly.pdbx_strand_id
1 'polypeptide(L)'
;MPRQISKKYSVKELKFLEAAKRMPPLYHTLPNEEFDINKSEVIKWLMNQEDTKQFVCDRIMNRSKVLKSIEYNSKTGKWQGVEYDKED
;
A
#
# COMPACT_ATOMS: atom_id res chain seq x y z
N MET A 1 5.80 -21.00 -21.72
CA MET A 1 5.80 -19.87 -20.75
C MET A 1 4.81 -18.83 -21.26
N PRO A 2 3.74 -18.47 -20.53
CA PRO A 2 2.71 -17.62 -21.11
C PRO A 2 3.24 -16.18 -21.26
N ARG A 3 3.52 -15.83 -22.52
CA ARG A 3 3.74 -14.48 -23.05
C ARG A 3 2.38 -13.78 -23.07
N GLN A 4 2.20 -12.69 -22.30
CA GLN A 4 1.30 -11.54 -22.59
C GLN A 4 0.97 -10.62 -21.38
N ILE A 5 1.43 -10.92 -20.16
CA ILE A 5 1.07 -10.11 -18.97
C ILE A 5 1.75 -8.72 -18.93
N SER A 6 2.84 -8.52 -19.69
CA SER A 6 3.77 -7.40 -19.45
C SER A 6 3.28 -5.98 -19.81
N LYS A 7 2.10 -5.80 -20.42
CA LYS A 7 1.58 -4.47 -20.78
C LYS A 7 0.61 -3.86 -19.77
N LYS A 8 0.08 -4.64 -18.81
CA LYS A 8 -1.00 -4.16 -17.91
C LYS A 8 -0.54 -3.87 -16.48
N TYR A 9 0.52 -4.52 -15.99
CA TYR A 9 0.94 -4.43 -14.60
C TYR A 9 2.43 -4.06 -14.51
N SER A 10 2.77 -3.18 -13.57
CA SER A 10 4.16 -2.84 -13.28
C SER A 10 4.91 -4.01 -12.66
N VAL A 11 6.25 -3.99 -12.76
CA VAL A 11 7.12 -5.02 -12.14
C VAL A 11 6.86 -5.12 -10.62
N LYS A 12 6.57 -4.00 -9.95
CA LYS A 12 6.26 -3.96 -8.51
C LYS A 12 4.94 -4.65 -8.21
N GLU A 13 3.91 -4.40 -9.02
CA GLU A 13 2.62 -5.10 -8.89
C GLU A 13 2.77 -6.61 -9.09
N LEU A 14 3.58 -7.04 -10.06
CA LEU A 14 3.86 -8.46 -10.28
C LEU A 14 4.57 -9.10 -9.07
N LYS A 15 5.57 -8.43 -8.49
CA LYS A 15 6.24 -8.92 -7.26
C LYS A 15 5.29 -9.06 -6.09
N PHE A 16 4.44 -8.06 -5.86
CA PHE A 16 3.40 -8.10 -4.84
C PHE A 16 2.44 -9.29 -5.06
N LEU A 17 1.98 -9.52 -6.29
CA LEU A 17 1.11 -10.65 -6.62
C LEU A 17 1.81 -12.00 -6.44
N GLU A 18 3.10 -12.11 -6.75
CA GLU A 18 3.89 -13.31 -6.48
C GLU A 18 4.06 -13.57 -4.97
N ALA A 19 4.28 -12.53 -4.17
CA ALA A 19 4.34 -12.66 -2.71
C ALA A 19 3.00 -13.15 -2.15
N ALA A 20 1.88 -12.60 -2.61
CA ALA A 20 0.53 -12.99 -2.20
C ALA A 20 0.21 -14.47 -2.47
N LYS A 21 0.86 -15.13 -3.44
CA LYS A 21 0.71 -16.59 -3.65
C LYS A 21 1.19 -17.43 -2.46
N ARG A 22 2.06 -16.89 -1.60
CA ARG A 22 2.60 -17.56 -0.40
C ARG A 22 1.81 -17.22 0.86
N MET A 23 0.70 -16.48 0.72
CA MET A 23 -0.14 -16.10 1.84
C MET A 23 -0.74 -17.35 2.50
N PRO A 24 -0.61 -17.51 3.84
CA PRO A 24 -1.28 -18.59 4.55
C PRO A 24 -2.81 -18.40 4.50
N PRO A 25 -3.60 -19.41 4.87
CA PRO A 25 -5.03 -19.22 5.08
C PRO A 25 -5.26 -18.20 6.19
N LEU A 26 -5.93 -17.08 5.88
CA LEU A 26 -6.17 -15.95 6.78
C LEU A 26 -7.61 -15.47 6.60
N TYR A 27 -8.22 -14.95 7.67
CA TYR A 27 -9.55 -14.38 7.61
C TYR A 27 -9.53 -12.96 7.06
N HIS A 28 -10.30 -12.72 5.99
CA HIS A 28 -10.58 -11.35 5.54
C HIS A 28 -11.62 -10.68 6.45
N THR A 29 -12.64 -11.44 6.85
CA THR A 29 -13.62 -11.13 7.89
C THR A 29 -13.58 -12.28 8.90
N LEU A 30 -13.46 -11.96 10.18
CA LEU A 30 -13.43 -12.98 11.23
C LEU A 30 -14.80 -13.68 11.32
N PRO A 31 -14.82 -14.99 11.61
CA PRO A 31 -16.07 -15.72 11.73
C PRO A 31 -16.92 -15.14 12.87
N ASN A 32 -18.19 -14.85 12.59
CA ASN A 32 -19.16 -14.27 13.52
C ASN A 32 -18.90 -12.81 13.91
N GLU A 33 -18.05 -12.08 13.17
CA GLU A 33 -17.88 -10.64 13.34
C GLU A 33 -18.25 -9.90 12.05
N GLU A 34 -18.68 -8.66 12.19
CA GLU A 34 -18.79 -7.75 11.05
C GLU A 34 -17.41 -7.41 10.50
N PHE A 35 -17.36 -7.07 9.22
CA PHE A 35 -16.10 -6.71 8.57
C PHE A 35 -15.48 -5.48 9.24
N ASP A 36 -14.25 -5.64 9.75
CA ASP A 36 -13.41 -4.57 10.25
C ASP A 36 -12.02 -4.66 9.60
N ILE A 37 -11.67 -3.59 8.88
CA ILE A 37 -10.41 -3.45 8.16
C ILE A 37 -9.18 -3.61 9.08
N ASN A 38 -9.31 -3.20 10.35
CA ASN A 38 -8.25 -3.28 11.36
C ASN A 38 -8.15 -4.68 11.98
N LYS A 39 -9.19 -5.51 11.86
CA LYS A 39 -9.16 -6.90 12.33
C LYS A 39 -8.73 -7.87 11.24
N SER A 40 -8.95 -7.52 9.97
CA SER A 40 -8.63 -8.35 8.81
C SER A 40 -7.18 -8.87 8.83
N GLU A 41 -7.02 -10.17 8.98
CA GLU A 41 -5.72 -10.83 9.01
C GLU A 41 -5.04 -10.76 7.64
N VAL A 42 -5.85 -10.84 6.57
CA VAL A 42 -5.39 -10.65 5.18
C VAL A 42 -4.73 -9.29 5.02
N ILE A 43 -5.38 -8.21 5.47
CA ILE A 43 -4.85 -6.85 5.31
C ILE A 43 -3.58 -6.67 6.14
N LYS A 44 -3.57 -7.16 7.39
CA LYS A 44 -2.37 -7.14 8.24
C LYS A 44 -1.20 -7.85 7.59
N TRP A 45 -1.42 -9.05 7.04
CA TRP A 45 -0.37 -9.82 6.39
C TRP A 45 0.15 -9.13 5.14
N LEU A 46 -0.75 -8.58 4.32
CA LEU A 46 -0.39 -7.84 3.10
C LEU A 46 0.43 -6.59 3.44
N MET A 47 -0.01 -5.79 4.42
CA MET A 47 0.71 -4.60 4.87
C MET A 47 2.08 -4.92 5.48
N ASN A 48 2.30 -6.15 5.96
CA ASN A 48 3.59 -6.55 6.50
C ASN A 48 4.65 -6.83 5.42
N GLN A 49 4.25 -7.16 4.18
CA GLN A 49 5.20 -7.45 3.10
C GLN A 49 5.96 -6.18 2.69
N GLU A 50 7.28 -6.30 2.47
CA GLU A 50 8.15 -5.19 2.08
C GLU A 50 7.72 -4.56 0.75
N ASP A 51 7.36 -5.39 -0.24
CA ASP A 51 6.87 -4.92 -1.55
C ASP A 51 5.58 -4.10 -1.42
N THR A 52 4.68 -4.46 -0.51
CA THR A 52 3.43 -3.70 -0.25
C THR A 52 3.74 -2.34 0.34
N LYS A 53 4.60 -2.30 1.37
CA LYS A 53 5.01 -1.04 2.01
C LYS A 53 5.61 -0.09 0.99
N GLN A 54 6.51 -0.61 0.14
CA GLN A 54 7.13 0.16 -0.92
C GLN A 54 6.12 0.64 -1.96
N PHE A 55 5.21 -0.24 -2.41
CA PHE A 55 4.16 0.11 -3.36
C PHE A 55 3.24 1.22 -2.82
N VAL A 56 2.79 1.13 -1.58
CA VAL A 56 1.94 2.14 -0.93
C VAL A 56 2.68 3.48 -0.85
N CYS A 57 3.91 3.46 -0.36
CA CYS A 57 4.75 4.66 -0.24
C CYS A 57 4.97 5.33 -1.61
N ASP A 58 5.40 4.56 -2.62
CA ASP A 58 5.60 5.05 -3.98
C ASP A 58 4.30 5.60 -4.58
N ARG A 59 3.17 4.92 -4.33
CA ARG A 59 1.87 5.35 -4.86
C ARG A 59 1.46 6.70 -4.28
N ILE A 60 1.61 6.90 -2.97
CA ILE A 60 1.30 8.16 -2.31
C ILE A 60 2.27 9.25 -2.78
N MET A 61 3.57 9.01 -2.76
CA MET A 61 4.59 10.01 -3.15
C MET A 61 4.45 10.42 -4.63
N ASN A 62 4.27 9.46 -5.54
CA ASN A 62 4.13 9.78 -6.96
C ASN A 62 2.82 10.50 -7.28
N ARG A 63 1.71 10.12 -6.62
CA ARG A 63 0.43 10.83 -6.81
C ARG A 63 0.45 12.20 -6.16
N SER A 64 1.15 12.38 -5.05
CA SER A 64 1.31 13.68 -4.40
C SER A 64 1.97 14.73 -5.30
N LYS A 65 2.86 14.33 -6.22
CA LYS A 65 3.41 15.26 -7.22
C LYS A 65 2.32 15.96 -8.06
N VAL A 66 1.19 15.28 -8.28
CA VAL A 66 0.06 15.79 -9.06
C VAL A 66 -1.02 16.39 -8.15
N LEU A 67 -1.36 15.69 -7.07
CA LEU A 67 -2.49 16.03 -6.20
C LEU A 67 -2.10 16.87 -4.97
N LYS A 68 -0.80 17.09 -4.73
CA LYS A 68 -0.24 17.81 -3.58
C LYS A 68 -0.83 17.34 -2.24
N SER A 69 -0.89 16.03 -2.01
CA SER A 69 -1.48 15.45 -0.79
C SER A 69 -0.51 15.45 0.40
N ILE A 70 0.79 15.28 0.12
CA ILE A 70 1.88 15.33 1.09
C ILE A 70 3.03 16.21 0.58
N GLU A 71 3.68 16.94 1.48
CA GLU A 71 4.84 17.78 1.24
C GLU A 71 6.09 17.23 1.93
N TYR A 72 7.23 17.37 1.28
CA TYR A 72 8.53 17.04 1.86
C TYR A 72 9.18 18.29 2.46
N ASN A 73 9.48 18.27 3.75
CA ASN A 73 10.22 19.31 4.44
C ASN A 73 11.72 19.02 4.32
N SER A 74 12.44 19.82 3.52
CA SER A 74 13.88 19.65 3.29
C SER A 74 14.76 19.96 4.50
N LYS A 75 14.27 20.72 5.48
CA LYS A 75 15.01 21.04 6.71
C LYS A 75 14.99 19.89 7.71
N THR A 76 13.87 19.18 7.82
CA THR A 76 13.71 18.07 8.77
C THR A 76 13.86 16.69 8.14
N GLY A 77 13.80 16.61 6.80
CA GLY A 77 13.80 15.36 6.05
C GLY A 77 12.49 14.57 6.18
N LYS A 78 11.42 15.18 6.66
CA LYS A 78 10.13 14.51 6.92
C LYS A 78 9.11 14.79 5.82
N TRP A 79 8.22 13.83 5.59
CA TRP A 79 7.01 14.02 4.80
C TRP A 79 5.83 14.34 5.70
N GLN A 80 4.99 15.28 5.32
CA GLN A 80 3.82 15.73 6.09
C GLN A 80 2.60 15.90 5.17
N GLY A 81 1.39 15.70 5.70
CA GLY A 81 0.17 16.04 4.97
C GLY A 81 0.06 17.55 4.78
N VAL A 82 -0.41 17.99 3.62
CA VAL A 82 -0.53 19.44 3.33
C VAL A 82 -1.59 20.16 4.19
N GLU A 83 -2.42 19.40 4.90
CA GLU A 83 -3.46 19.88 5.82
C GLU A 83 -3.09 19.66 7.29
N TYR A 84 -1.97 19.00 7.60
CA TYR A 84 -1.60 18.66 8.98
C TYR A 84 -1.41 19.89 9.88
N ASP A 85 -0.88 20.98 9.33
CA ASP A 85 -0.68 22.26 10.02
C ASP A 85 -1.76 23.31 9.67
N LYS A 86 -2.87 22.91 9.02
CA LYS A 86 -3.96 23.84 8.61
C LYS A 86 -5.17 23.81 9.55
N GLU A 87 -5.10 23.04 10.63
CA GLU A 87 -6.07 23.15 11.71
C GLU A 87 -5.69 24.34 12.62
N ASP A 88 -6.01 25.55 12.14
CA ASP A 88 -6.13 26.79 12.93
C ASP A 88 -7.44 27.49 12.53
#